data_AF-A0A7C9K5K4-F1
#
_entry.id   AF-A0A7C9K5K4-F1
#
_cell.length_a   1.000
_cell.length_b   1.000
_cell.length_c   1.000
_cell.angle_alpha   90.00
_cell.angle_beta   90.00
_cell.angle_gamma   90.00
#
_symmetry.space_group_name_H-M   'P 1'
#
loop_
_entity.id
_entity.type
_entity.pdbx_description
1 polymer ?
#
loop_
_entity_poly.entity_id
_entity_poly.type
_entity_poly.pdbx_seq_one_letter_code
_entity_poly.pdbx_strand_id
1 'polypeptide(L)'
;MQSRIPLPTDNIYKFYALFGLLLLISGMTLFLINYSGVQQRASDRFLELSVLEELKEPSVGQLAKIELLTIQAKVDKSNNAWYSKFIGAFIGISITLIVFGFWKWHTIIQPRQDKLLDKQIEKLELEIAALQKPSRKMLTRN
;
A
#
# COMPACT_ATOMS: atom_id res chain seq x y z
N MET A 1 -1.17 -6.92 -42.00
CA MET A 1 -0.32 -5.97 -41.23
C MET A 1 -0.58 -6.23 -39.77
N GLN A 2 0.41 -6.73 -39.02
CA GLN A 2 0.26 -6.92 -37.58
C GLN A 2 0.03 -5.55 -36.94
N SER A 3 -1.20 -5.32 -36.48
CA SER A 3 -1.59 -4.20 -35.64
C SER A 3 -0.87 -4.34 -34.29
N ARG A 4 0.41 -3.94 -34.25
CA ARG A 4 1.09 -3.63 -32.99
C ARG A 4 0.58 -2.26 -32.54
N ILE A 5 -0.70 -2.21 -32.14
CA ILE A 5 -1.14 -1.14 -31.24
C ILE A 5 -0.25 -1.35 -30.01
N PRO A 6 0.69 -0.43 -29.70
CA PRO A 6 1.42 -0.57 -28.46
C PRO A 6 0.37 -0.56 -27.36
N LEU A 7 0.22 -1.69 -26.68
CA LEU A 7 -0.59 -1.77 -25.47
C LEU A 7 -0.12 -0.62 -24.58
N PRO A 8 -1.05 0.18 -24.01
CA PRO A 8 -0.67 1.30 -23.15
C PRO A 8 0.19 0.74 -22.03
N THR A 9 1.50 0.94 -22.15
CA THR A 9 2.49 0.51 -21.18
C THR A 9 2.09 1.14 -19.86
N ASP A 10 1.94 0.32 -18.84
CA ASP A 10 1.38 0.75 -17.57
C ASP A 10 2.16 1.96 -17.04
N ASN A 11 1.44 3.00 -16.63
CA ASN A 11 2.05 4.28 -16.31
C ASN A 11 2.76 4.19 -14.94
N ILE A 12 3.99 4.70 -14.84
CA ILE A 12 4.76 4.74 -13.60
C ILE A 12 3.99 5.36 -12.41
N TYR A 13 3.11 6.32 -12.66
CA TYR A 13 2.28 6.91 -11.60
C TYR A 13 1.18 5.97 -11.09
N LYS A 14 0.62 5.10 -11.95
CA LYS A 14 -0.29 4.03 -11.50
C LYS A 14 0.48 3.00 -10.67
N PHE A 15 1.70 2.66 -11.09
CA PHE A 15 2.57 1.79 -10.31
C PHE A 15 2.86 2.38 -8.93
N TYR A 16 3.21 3.67 -8.82
CA TYR A 16 3.41 4.32 -7.50
C TYR A 16 2.16 4.28 -6.63
N ALA A 17 0.97 4.48 -7.21
CA ALA A 17 -0.27 4.41 -6.46
C ALA A 17 -0.55 3.00 -5.92
N LEU A 18 -0.41 1.98 -6.77
CA LEU A 18 -0.64 0.58 -6.38
C LEU A 18 0.44 0.05 -5.44
N PHE A 19 1.70 0.40 -5.68
CA PHE A 19 2.80 0.05 -4.80
C PHE A 19 2.65 0.72 -3.43
N GLY A 20 2.30 2.01 -3.41
CA GLY A 20 1.98 2.72 -2.17
C GLY A 20 0.83 2.05 -1.41
N LEU A 21 -0.22 1.59 -2.10
CA LEU A 21 -1.32 0.85 -1.49
C LEU A 21 -0.86 -0.49 -0.88
N LEU A 22 -0.01 -1.24 -1.59
CA LEU A 22 0.58 -2.48 -1.07
C LEU A 22 1.42 -2.23 0.18
N LEU A 23 2.24 -1.17 0.18
CA LEU A 23 3.03 -0.78 1.35
C LEU A 23 2.11 -0.35 2.50
N LEU A 24 1.02 0.37 2.23
CA LEU A 24 0.06 0.77 3.26
C LEU A 24 -0.57 -0.44 3.94
N ILE A 25 -1.05 -1.43 3.17
CA ILE A 25 -1.64 -2.66 3.71
C ILE A 25 -0.60 -3.44 4.53
N SER A 26 0.62 -3.54 4.02
CA SER A 26 1.74 -4.18 4.73
C SER A 26 2.05 -3.46 6.04
N GLY A 27 2.11 -2.12 6.02
CA GLY A 27 2.39 -1.28 7.18
C GLY A 27 1.29 -1.37 8.24
N MET A 28 0.02 -1.38 7.82
CA MET A 28 -1.12 -1.61 8.72
C MET A 28 -1.08 -3.00 9.35
N THR A 29 -0.69 -4.02 8.60
CA THR A 29 -0.53 -5.38 9.11
C THR A 29 0.59 -5.44 10.16
N LEU A 30 1.74 -4.83 9.88
CA LEU A 30 2.85 -4.74 10.83
C LEU A 30 2.46 -3.97 12.10
N PHE A 31 1.69 -2.89 11.96
CA PHE A 31 1.15 -2.15 13.09
C PHE A 31 0.29 -3.04 13.98
N LEU A 32 -0.66 -3.78 13.40
CA LEU A 32 -1.56 -4.65 14.16
C LEU A 32 -0.81 -5.77 14.88
N ILE A 33 0.15 -6.42 14.23
CA ILE A 33 0.99 -7.47 14.83
C ILE A 33 1.84 -6.90 15.98
N ASN A 34 2.46 -5.74 15.78
CA ASN A 34 3.27 -5.10 16.82
C ASN A 34 2.39 -4.68 18.01
N TYR A 35 1.24 -4.07 17.74
CA TYR A 35 0.30 -3.62 18.77
C TYR A 35 -0.23 -4.78 19.61
N SER A 36 -0.73 -5.84 18.97
CA SER A 36 -1.24 -7.02 19.68
C SER A 36 -0.15 -7.73 20.47
N GLY A 37 1.04 -7.90 19.88
CA GLY A 37 2.16 -8.56 20.55
C GLY A 37 2.68 -7.78 21.76
N VAL A 38 2.78 -6.45 21.67
CA VAL A 38 3.17 -5.61 22.82
C VAL A 38 2.11 -5.65 23.90
N GLN A 39 0.83 -5.56 23.53
CA GLN A 39 -0.28 -5.59 24.47
C GLN A 39 -0.35 -6.92 25.23
N GLN A 40 -0.19 -8.04 24.53
CA GLN A 40 -0.19 -9.37 25.14
C GLN A 40 0.97 -9.51 26.14
N ARG A 41 2.21 -9.24 25.72
CA ARG A 41 3.38 -9.30 26.62
C ARG A 41 3.27 -8.35 27.82
N ALA A 42 2.70 -7.16 27.62
CA ALA A 42 2.48 -6.22 28.71
C ALA A 42 1.46 -6.76 29.73
N SER A 43 0.39 -7.38 29.25
CA SER A 43 -0.66 -7.98 30.09
C SER A 43 -0.13 -9.19 30.87
N ASP A 44 0.59 -10.11 30.19
CA ASP A 44 1.17 -11.31 30.81
C ASP A 44 2.16 -10.94 31.92
N ARG A 45 3.07 -9.99 31.64
CA ARG A 45 4.02 -9.48 32.64
C ARG A 45 3.33 -8.78 33.80
N PHE A 46 2.28 -8.01 33.54
CA PHE A 46 1.56 -7.30 34.60
C PHE A 46 0.94 -8.29 35.58
N LEU A 47 0.26 -9.33 35.08
CA LEU A 47 -0.31 -10.39 35.91
C LEU A 47 0.79 -11.10 36.71
N GLU A 48 1.90 -11.45 36.08
CA GLU A 48 3.00 -12.15 36.75
C GLU A 48 3.69 -11.30 37.83
N LEU A 49 3.94 -10.02 37.54
CA LEU A 49 4.51 -9.09 38.53
C LEU A 49 3.55 -8.89 39.71
N SER A 50 2.25 -8.73 39.46
CA SER A 50 1.27 -8.53 40.55
C SER A 50 1.24 -9.70 41.54
N VAL A 51 1.35 -10.94 41.05
CA VAL A 51 1.43 -12.14 41.91
C VAL A 51 2.75 -12.20 42.68
N LEU A 52 3.86 -11.82 42.06
CA LEU A 52 5.19 -11.90 42.68
C LEU A 52 5.42 -10.78 43.71
N GLU A 53 4.87 -9.59 43.48
CA GLU A 53 5.00 -8.43 44.37
C GLU A 53 4.11 -8.52 45.62
N GLU A 54 3.03 -9.29 45.58
CA GLU A 54 2.16 -9.56 46.75
C GLU A 54 2.80 -10.54 47.77
N LEU A 55 3.88 -11.22 47.40
CA LEU A 55 4.57 -12.15 48.31
C LEU A 55 5.31 -11.38 49.42
N LYS A 56 4.93 -11.65 50.69
CA LYS A 56 5.55 -11.02 51.87
C LYS A 56 7.06 -11.28 52.00
N GLU A 57 7.52 -12.47 51.62
CA GLU A 57 8.94 -12.86 51.67
C GLU A 57 9.33 -13.64 50.39
N PRO A 58 9.69 -12.93 49.29
CA PRO A 58 10.08 -13.57 48.05
C PRO A 58 11.43 -14.29 48.18
N SER A 59 11.54 -15.48 47.59
CA SER A 59 12.82 -16.18 47.44
C SER A 59 13.79 -15.41 46.51
N VAL A 60 15.10 -15.70 46.61
CA VAL A 60 16.13 -15.10 45.74
C VAL A 60 15.79 -15.30 44.25
N GLY A 61 15.27 -16.46 43.88
CA GLY A 61 14.84 -16.74 42.51
C GLY A 61 13.63 -15.90 42.06
N GLN A 62 12.70 -15.59 42.97
CA GLN A 62 11.57 -14.71 42.69
C GLN A 62 12.00 -13.24 42.58
N LEU A 63 12.94 -12.78 43.42
CA LEU A 63 13.53 -11.45 43.30
C LEU A 63 14.23 -11.25 41.95
N ALA A 64 15.05 -12.21 41.53
CA ALA A 64 15.70 -12.19 40.22
C ALA A 64 14.67 -12.17 39.07
N LYS A 65 13.54 -12.86 39.24
CA LYS A 65 12.46 -12.87 38.25
C LYS A 65 11.75 -11.51 38.16
N ILE A 66 11.45 -10.87 39.28
CA ILE A 66 10.88 -9.50 39.31
C ILE A 66 11.81 -8.53 38.59
N GLU A 67 13.11 -8.57 38.88
CA GLU A 67 14.11 -7.71 38.23
C GLU A 67 14.14 -7.96 36.71
N LEU A 68 14.18 -9.23 36.29
CA LEU A 68 14.16 -9.60 34.88
C LEU A 68 12.92 -9.07 34.16
N LEU A 69 11.72 -9.28 34.73
CA LEU A 69 10.46 -8.80 34.14
C LEU A 69 10.43 -7.27 34.03
N THR A 70 11.00 -6.57 35.02
CA THR A 70 11.12 -5.11 35.02
C THR A 70 12.07 -4.62 33.92
N ILE A 71 13.20 -5.29 33.72
CA ILE A 71 14.14 -4.99 32.63
C ILE A 71 13.47 -5.24 31.28
N GLN A 72 12.78 -6.38 31.12
CA GLN A 72 12.05 -6.70 29.90
C GLN A 72 10.98 -5.65 29.57
N ALA A 73 10.24 -5.16 30.57
CA ALA A 73 9.25 -4.11 30.38
C ALA A 73 9.89 -2.80 29.84
N LYS A 74 11.06 -2.42 30.35
CA LYS A 74 11.81 -1.24 29.87
C LYS A 74 12.28 -1.42 28.42
N VAL A 75 12.85 -2.58 28.11
CA VAL A 75 13.33 -2.91 26.75
C VAL A 75 12.17 -2.94 25.77
N ASP A 76 11.07 -3.61 26.10
CA ASP A 76 9.88 -3.68 25.25
C ASP A 76 9.26 -2.31 25.00
N LYS A 77 9.20 -1.44 26.02
CA LYS A 77 8.71 -0.07 25.84
C LYS A 77 9.57 0.73 24.87
N SER A 78 10.89 0.63 25.00
CA SER A 78 11.85 1.29 24.11
C SER A 78 11.71 0.76 22.67
N ASN A 79 11.68 -0.56 22.50
CA ASN A 79 11.53 -1.21 21.21
C ASN A 79 10.20 -0.84 20.55
N ASN A 80 9.08 -0.88 21.30
CA ASN A 80 7.78 -0.50 20.77
C ASN A 80 7.75 0.97 20.30
N ALA A 81 8.36 1.89 21.04
CA ALA A 81 8.46 3.28 20.62
C ALA A 81 9.26 3.44 19.32
N TRP A 82 10.36 2.69 19.18
CA TRP A 82 11.15 2.68 17.96
C TRP A 82 10.39 2.08 16.77
N TYR A 83 9.80 0.90 16.93
CA TYR A 83 9.02 0.23 15.89
C TYR A 83 7.81 1.07 15.48
N SER A 84 7.09 1.67 16.43
CA SER A 84 5.93 2.52 16.12
C SER A 84 6.33 3.74 15.28
N LYS A 85 7.47 4.37 15.57
CA LYS A 85 8.01 5.47 14.74
C LYS A 85 8.35 5.00 13.33
N PHE A 86 9.02 3.86 13.21
CA PHE A 86 9.40 3.30 11.92
C PHE A 86 8.17 2.92 11.08
N ILE A 87 7.21 2.22 11.67
CA ILE A 87 5.93 1.87 11.03
C ILE A 87 5.16 3.13 10.62
N GLY A 88 5.12 4.15 11.49
CA GLY A 88 4.50 5.43 11.17
C GLY A 88 5.15 6.13 9.97
N ALA A 89 6.48 6.18 9.91
CA ALA A 89 7.21 6.73 8.77
C ALA A 89 6.93 5.94 7.48
N PHE A 90 6.92 4.61 7.57
CA PHE A 90 6.61 3.71 6.46
C PHE A 90 5.19 3.91 5.91
N ILE A 91 4.20 4.04 6.80
CA ILE A 91 2.81 4.38 6.43
C ILE A 91 2.74 5.78 5.79
N GLY A 92 3.46 6.76 6.33
CA GLY A 92 3.53 8.11 5.77
C GLY A 92 4.07 8.13 4.33
N ILE A 93 5.15 7.38 4.07
CA ILE A 93 5.72 7.21 2.72
C ILE A 93 4.70 6.54 1.80
N SER A 94 4.01 5.51 2.30
CA SER A 94 2.98 4.77 1.55
C SER A 94 1.85 5.68 1.09
N ILE A 95 1.30 6.49 2.00
CA ILE A 95 0.24 7.47 1.69
C ILE A 95 0.75 8.51 0.69
N THR A 96 1.99 8.99 0.87
CA THR A 96 2.60 9.95 -0.06
C THR A 96 2.69 9.40 -1.48
N LEU A 97 3.10 8.13 -1.65
CA LEU A 97 3.16 7.47 -2.95
C LEU A 97 1.77 7.29 -3.57
N ILE A 98 0.76 6.91 -2.77
CA ILE A 98 -0.64 6.80 -3.22
C ILE A 98 -1.13 8.12 -3.78
N VAL A 99 -1.04 9.18 -2.96
CA VAL A 99 -1.55 10.51 -3.31
C VAL A 99 -0.80 11.06 -4.53
N PHE A 100 0.52 11.00 -4.52
CA PHE A 100 1.34 11.49 -5.64
C PHE A 100 1.07 10.72 -6.93
N GLY A 101 1.05 9.40 -6.88
CA GLY A 101 0.79 8.53 -8.03
C GLY A 101 -0.59 8.77 -8.62
N PHE A 102 -1.63 8.78 -7.78
CA PHE A 102 -2.99 9.03 -8.24
C PHE A 102 -3.16 10.44 -8.80
N TRP A 103 -2.65 11.46 -8.11
CA TRP A 103 -2.75 12.84 -8.55
C TRP A 103 -2.09 13.07 -9.92
N LYS A 104 -0.85 12.61 -10.10
CA LYS A 104 -0.14 12.75 -11.38
C LYS A 104 -0.79 11.94 -12.50
N TRP A 105 -1.27 10.74 -12.20
CA TRP A 105 -2.00 9.95 -13.18
C TRP A 105 -3.28 10.67 -13.63
N HIS A 106 -4.12 11.08 -12.70
CA HIS A 106 -5.43 11.68 -12.99
C HIS A 106 -5.32 13.04 -13.68
N THR A 107 -4.36 13.88 -13.29
CA THR A 107 -4.27 15.26 -13.81
C THR A 107 -3.44 15.40 -15.08
N ILE A 108 -2.45 14.52 -15.30
CA ILE A 108 -1.50 14.67 -16.43
C ILE A 108 -1.68 13.56 -17.46
N ILE A 109 -1.73 12.30 -17.01
CA ILE A 109 -1.68 11.16 -17.92
C ILE A 109 -3.05 10.82 -18.47
N GLN A 110 -4.08 10.78 -17.62
CA GLN A 110 -5.44 10.47 -18.04
C GLN A 110 -5.94 11.43 -19.14
N PRO A 111 -5.84 12.77 -19.02
CA PRO A 111 -6.30 13.67 -20.08
C PRO A 111 -5.55 13.51 -21.41
N ARG A 112 -4.28 13.09 -21.37
CA ARG A 112 -3.50 12.80 -22.59
C ARG A 112 -3.93 11.48 -23.23
N GLN A 113 -4.25 10.48 -22.40
CA GLN A 113 -4.77 9.20 -22.86
C GLN A 113 -6.17 9.35 -23.47
N ASP A 114 -7.05 10.11 -22.83
CA ASP A 114 -8.39 10.40 -23.32
C ASP A 114 -8.33 11.09 -24.69
N LYS A 115 -7.51 12.14 -24.82
CA LYS A 115 -7.28 12.82 -26.12
C LYS A 115 -6.70 11.91 -27.20
N LEU A 116 -5.83 10.98 -26.84
CA LEU A 116 -5.24 10.03 -27.79
C LEU A 116 -6.32 9.05 -28.28
N LEU A 117 -7.16 8.57 -27.37
CA LEU A 117 -8.29 7.67 -27.68
C LEU A 117 -9.29 8.36 -28.61
N ASP A 118 -9.65 9.61 -28.34
CA ASP A 118 -10.55 10.38 -29.19
C ASP A 118 -10.03 10.47 -30.63
N LYS A 119 -8.73 10.76 -30.80
CA LYS A 119 -8.08 10.82 -32.12
C LYS A 119 -7.99 9.47 -32.81
N GLN A 120 -7.84 8.38 -32.06
CA GLN A 120 -7.85 7.03 -32.62
C GLN A 120 -9.26 6.66 -33.11
N ILE A 121 -10.30 7.03 -32.37
CA ILE A 121 -11.70 6.86 -32.79
C ILE A 121 -11.96 7.65 -34.08
N GLU A 122 -11.62 8.94 -34.12
CA GLU A 122 -11.79 9.80 -35.30
C GLU A 122 -11.09 9.20 -36.54
N LYS A 123 -9.85 8.73 -36.38
CA LYS A 123 -9.11 8.08 -37.45
C LYS A 123 -9.83 6.83 -37.98
N LEU A 124 -10.32 5.98 -37.08
CA LEU A 124 -11.03 4.74 -37.45
C LEU A 124 -12.34 5.05 -38.17
N GLU A 125 -13.09 6.07 -37.75
CA GLU A 125 -14.32 6.50 -38.42
C GLU A 125 -14.04 6.98 -39.86
N LEU A 126 -12.98 7.77 -40.06
CA LEU A 126 -12.57 8.21 -41.39
C LEU A 126 -12.12 7.04 -42.29
N GLU A 127 -11.39 6.07 -41.73
CA GLU A 127 -11.00 4.85 -42.45
C GLU A 127 -12.22 4.01 -42.86
N ILE A 128 -13.21 3.84 -41.97
CA ILE A 128 -14.47 3.15 -42.28
C ILE A 128 -15.24 3.88 -43.39
N ALA A 129 -15.38 5.21 -43.29
CA ALA A 129 -16.05 6.01 -44.30
C ALA A 129 -15.36 5.93 -45.67
N ALA A 130 -14.02 5.92 -45.68
CA ALA A 130 -13.22 5.76 -46.89
C ALA A 130 -13.38 4.37 -47.51
N LEU A 131 -13.56 3.30 -46.73
CA LEU A 131 -13.78 1.94 -47.22
C LEU A 131 -15.21 1.72 -47.75
N GLN A 132 -16.22 2.43 -47.22
CA GLN A 132 -17.61 2.32 -47.68
C GLN A 132 -17.86 3.04 -49.02
N LYS A 133 -17.17 4.16 -49.29
CA LYS A 133 -17.31 4.93 -50.55
C LYS A 133 -17.04 4.10 -51.83
N PRO A 134 -15.95 3.31 -51.92
CA PRO A 134 -15.67 2.41 -53.03
C PRO A 134 -16.76 1.36 -53.26
N SER A 135 -17.29 0.78 -52.17
CA SER A 135 -18.33 -0.26 -52.24
C SER A 135 -19.66 0.29 -52.76
N ARG A 136 -20.05 1.51 -52.35
CA ARG A 136 -21.29 2.16 -52.79
C ARG A 136 -21.28 2.57 -54.26
N LYS A 137 -20.12 2.97 -54.82
CA LYS A 137 -19.96 3.31 -56.24
C LYS A 137 -20.08 2.09 -57.18
N MET A 138 -19.78 0.88 -56.70
CA MET A 138 -19.96 -0.34 -57.51
C MET A 138 -21.43 -0.78 -57.58
N LEU A 139 -22.23 -0.52 -56.54
CA LEU A 139 -23.63 -0.92 -56.49
C LEU A 139 -24.58 -0.03 -57.32
N THR A 140 -24.19 1.22 -57.60
CA THR A 140 -25.01 2.16 -58.39
C THR A 140 -24.68 2.16 -59.88
N ARG A 141 -23.84 1.22 -60.36
CA ARG A 141 -23.31 1.19 -61.73
C ARG A 141 -23.89 0.06 -62.60
N ASN A 142 -25.01 -0.54 -62.16
CA ASN A 142 -25.80 -1.51 -62.92
C ASN A 142 -27.14 -0.88 -63.33
#